data_AF-A0A9N9CKA5-F1
#
_entry.id   AF-A0A9N9CKA5-F1
#
_cell.length_a   1.000
_cell.length_b   1.000
_cell.length_c   1.000
_cell.angle_alpha   90.00
_cell.angle_beta   90.00
_cell.angle_gamma   90.00
#
_symmetry.space_group_name_H-M   'P 1'
#
loop_
_entity.id
_entity.type
_entity.pdbx_description
1 polymer ?
#
loop_
_entity_poly.entity_id
_entity_poly.type
_entity_poly.pdbx_seq_one_letter_code
_entity_poly.pdbx_strand_id
1 'polypeptide(L)'
;MSSTSASTEGDYVYQEVNRLSVLDNEGKLTGVEVSKLFKYFTKNSNEIAEIEKSLKRSPNDEIKLMYLRELLTGQGDFPNLNSLKDVVEEIVRGLDFKMEQGFNKVRRAIEEAIYSPGTDLTGTDKGKTVMDKGTHIVFPLEWTTSSKRSGNGRFTNPPNRNADPREEEVQQYFINECKELEKSPNIKNKLIVVDKHSSLSLGTRKPDFLFISKGSHLNMLNVVAVGEIKKRGSDNFNSAQIGQAISFGEKVLQLQPRRTFVYVVLTDSIVINIYVVHRVDQNTRSNPTTQFTYQYITPASLEFSGARDADNTGWKLLVTIMESSPNILGWVEPSLKFGNNTVNLVRSIGVGRTSVVYEGKHNDALVAVKVAKKANYLPCFESEYTALNDLSSLNSLHIPKILFNSVDALVISQIGERIGNLRKKDIKDIISTLEKVHSLNYVHRDLRKYNLVRDQLGNIVIIDWGYSIKLEGNHNFAFAGALECMPDNILQSIVNDDDDIIYGPGVDLTCLVRSFYLMLHRPSLDRIPFDKEDDIKSRAQMMLNFWMGCGRSDVWDSIYNAIEILDYDQLIQQLERLF
;
A
#
# COMPACT_ATOMS: atom_id res chain seq x y z
N MET A 1 -54.14 47.22 -12.15
CA MET A 1 -53.23 46.88 -11.05
C MET A 1 -52.37 45.72 -11.49
N SER A 2 -51.08 45.96 -11.71
CA SER A 2 -50.04 44.94 -11.81
C SER A 2 -48.73 45.70 -11.65
N SER A 3 -48.26 45.77 -10.40
CA SER A 3 -47.03 46.46 -10.01
C SER A 3 -45.85 45.54 -10.27
N THR A 4 -45.11 45.80 -11.35
CA THR A 4 -43.79 45.24 -11.62
C THR A 4 -42.78 45.86 -10.65
N SER A 5 -42.27 45.08 -9.71
CA SER A 5 -41.13 45.49 -8.87
C SER A 5 -39.84 45.37 -9.68
N ALA A 6 -39.21 46.51 -9.97
CA ALA A 6 -37.86 46.57 -10.51
C ALA A 6 -36.85 46.00 -9.49
N SER A 7 -36.09 44.97 -9.86
CA SER A 7 -34.95 44.49 -9.07
C SER A 7 -33.80 45.49 -9.18
N THR A 8 -33.42 46.09 -8.06
CA THR A 8 -32.29 47.01 -7.94
C THR A 8 -30.95 46.28 -8.17
N GLU A 9 -30.01 46.93 -8.85
CA GLU A 9 -28.62 46.47 -9.03
C GLU A 9 -28.02 46.02 -7.69
N GLY A 10 -27.47 44.80 -7.67
CA GLY A 10 -26.93 44.14 -6.49
C GLY A 10 -27.73 42.92 -6.00
N ASP A 11 -29.04 42.87 -6.22
CA ASP A 11 -29.88 41.77 -5.72
C ASP A 11 -29.55 40.42 -6.40
N TYR A 12 -29.10 40.47 -7.67
CA TYR A 12 -28.68 39.28 -8.42
C TYR A 12 -27.48 38.55 -7.79
N VAL A 13 -26.47 39.28 -7.29
CA VAL A 13 -25.25 38.66 -6.75
C VAL A 13 -25.55 37.85 -5.49
N TYR A 14 -26.37 38.39 -4.59
CA TYR A 14 -26.80 37.67 -3.38
C TYR A 14 -27.69 36.48 -3.70
N GLN A 15 -28.61 36.62 -4.66
CA GLN A 15 -29.46 35.52 -5.13
C GLN A 15 -28.64 34.39 -5.76
N GLU A 16 -27.62 34.73 -6.55
CA GLU A 16 -26.78 33.74 -7.22
C GLU A 16 -25.87 33.00 -6.24
N VAL A 17 -25.32 33.68 -5.22
CA VAL A 17 -24.59 33.02 -4.12
C VAL A 17 -25.51 32.07 -3.35
N ASN A 18 -26.74 32.47 -3.04
CA ASN A 18 -27.72 31.60 -2.38
C ASN A 18 -28.05 30.38 -3.25
N ARG A 19 -28.28 30.56 -4.56
CA ARG A 19 -28.56 29.46 -5.50
C ARG A 19 -27.39 28.47 -5.56
N LEU A 20 -26.16 28.97 -5.63
CA LEU A 20 -24.94 28.15 -5.67
C LEU A 20 -24.64 27.43 -4.35
N SER A 21 -25.24 27.86 -3.23
CA SER A 21 -25.11 27.19 -1.92
C SER A 21 -26.03 25.99 -1.74
N VAL A 22 -27.08 25.88 -2.57
CA VAL A 22 -28.10 24.81 -2.49
C VAL A 22 -27.99 23.79 -3.64
N LEU A 23 -26.91 23.84 -4.43
CA LEU A 23 -26.67 22.84 -5.48
C LEU A 23 -26.48 21.43 -4.90
N ASP A 24 -26.95 20.42 -5.62
CA ASP A 24 -26.84 19.00 -5.25
C ASP A 24 -25.50 18.38 -5.73
N ASN A 25 -24.41 19.16 -5.62
CA ASN A 25 -23.05 18.80 -6.02
C ASN A 25 -22.11 19.08 -4.84
N GLU A 26 -21.09 18.22 -4.62
CA GLU A 26 -20.04 18.40 -3.61
C GLU A 26 -19.30 19.74 -3.73
N GLY A 27 -19.33 20.40 -4.90
CA GLY A 27 -18.69 21.69 -5.15
C GLY A 27 -19.41 22.95 -4.62
N LYS A 28 -20.63 22.84 -4.08
CA LYS A 28 -21.47 23.97 -3.64
C LYS A 28 -20.80 24.90 -2.62
N LEU A 29 -21.30 26.13 -2.49
CA LEU A 29 -20.80 27.05 -1.44
C LEU A 29 -21.22 26.54 -0.05
N THR A 30 -20.25 26.47 0.86
CA THR A 30 -20.51 26.17 2.27
C THR A 30 -21.16 27.36 2.97
N GLY A 31 -21.90 27.13 4.06
CA GLY A 31 -22.50 28.22 4.84
C GLY A 31 -21.47 29.25 5.36
N VAL A 32 -20.23 28.81 5.61
CA VAL A 32 -19.11 29.69 5.99
C VAL A 32 -18.69 30.58 4.82
N GLU A 33 -18.58 30.05 3.61
CA GLU A 33 -18.23 30.82 2.41
C GLU A 33 -19.32 31.83 2.07
N VAL A 34 -20.60 31.44 2.13
CA VAL A 34 -21.74 32.36 1.91
C VAL A 34 -21.68 33.54 2.88
N SER A 35 -21.47 33.26 4.18
CA SER A 35 -21.38 34.32 5.19
C SER A 35 -20.20 35.27 4.92
N LYS A 36 -19.03 34.74 4.53
CA LYS A 36 -17.87 35.57 4.20
C LYS A 36 -18.09 36.40 2.94
N LEU A 37 -18.73 35.84 1.91
CA LEU A 37 -19.06 36.55 0.66
C LEU A 37 -20.03 37.69 0.91
N PHE A 38 -21.08 37.47 1.72
CA PHE A 38 -22.02 38.55 2.05
C PHE A 38 -21.33 39.67 2.82
N LYS A 39 -20.42 39.34 3.74
CA LYS A 39 -19.61 40.33 4.44
C LYS A 39 -18.67 41.07 3.47
N TYR A 40 -18.11 40.37 2.49
CA TYR A 40 -17.29 40.98 1.43
C TYR A 40 -18.12 41.96 0.59
N PHE A 41 -19.27 41.57 0.08
CA PHE A 41 -20.13 42.46 -0.74
C PHE A 41 -20.62 43.67 0.05
N THR A 42 -20.92 43.49 1.34
CA THR A 42 -21.29 44.60 2.23
C THR A 42 -20.14 45.59 2.40
N LYS A 43 -18.89 45.11 2.49
CA LYS A 43 -17.70 45.97 2.65
C LYS A 43 -17.23 46.60 1.33
N ASN A 44 -17.47 45.94 0.20
CA ASN A 44 -17.00 46.34 -1.12
C ASN A 44 -18.18 46.61 -2.05
N SER A 45 -19.14 47.43 -1.60
CA SER A 45 -20.40 47.68 -2.30
C SER A 45 -20.21 48.34 -3.68
N ASN A 46 -19.10 49.04 -3.89
CA ASN A 46 -18.69 49.66 -5.15
C ASN A 46 -18.24 48.66 -6.22
N GLU A 47 -17.90 47.42 -5.85
CA GLU A 47 -17.43 46.38 -6.79
C GLU A 47 -18.55 45.45 -7.26
N ILE A 48 -19.73 45.53 -6.64
CA ILE A 48 -20.86 44.62 -6.89
C ILE A 48 -21.27 44.58 -8.37
N ALA A 49 -21.25 45.72 -9.07
CA ALA A 49 -21.65 45.78 -10.49
C ALA A 49 -20.72 44.98 -11.42
N GLU A 50 -19.40 44.98 -11.17
CA GLU A 50 -18.45 44.22 -11.98
C GLU A 50 -18.43 42.74 -11.59
N ILE A 51 -18.69 42.42 -10.31
CA ILE A 51 -18.91 41.03 -9.85
C ILE A 51 -20.15 40.45 -10.52
N GLU A 52 -21.26 41.20 -10.55
CA GLU A 52 -22.49 40.80 -11.23
C GLU A 52 -22.27 40.49 -12.71
N LYS A 53 -21.53 41.37 -13.41
CA LYS A 53 -21.18 41.20 -14.83
C LYS A 53 -20.31 39.97 -15.07
N SER A 54 -19.36 39.69 -14.17
CA SER A 54 -18.48 38.52 -14.24
C SER A 54 -19.24 37.21 -14.01
N LEU A 55 -20.17 37.20 -13.04
CA LEU A 55 -21.04 36.05 -12.79
C LEU A 55 -21.99 35.79 -13.97
N LYS A 56 -22.57 36.84 -14.58
CA LYS A 56 -23.44 36.71 -15.75
C LYS A 56 -22.71 36.22 -17.00
N ARG A 57 -21.41 36.52 -17.15
CA ARG A 57 -20.56 36.09 -18.28
C ARG A 57 -19.93 34.71 -18.09
N SER A 58 -20.02 34.14 -16.89
CA SER A 58 -19.43 32.83 -16.59
C SER A 58 -20.23 31.69 -17.26
N PRO A 59 -19.56 30.74 -17.94
CA PRO A 59 -20.22 29.77 -18.82
C PRO A 59 -20.93 28.63 -18.06
N ASN A 60 -20.56 28.38 -16.80
CA ASN A 60 -21.16 27.34 -15.96
C ASN A 60 -20.98 27.66 -14.46
N ASP A 61 -21.62 26.86 -13.61
CA ASP A 61 -21.62 27.06 -12.15
C ASP A 61 -20.27 26.79 -11.50
N GLU A 62 -19.42 25.93 -12.09
CA GLU A 62 -18.08 25.63 -11.57
C GLU A 62 -17.17 26.86 -11.65
N ILE A 63 -17.19 27.57 -12.78
CA ILE A 63 -16.43 28.82 -12.96
C ILE A 63 -16.93 29.93 -12.03
N LYS A 64 -18.26 30.02 -11.81
CA LYS A 64 -18.82 30.97 -10.83
C LYS A 64 -18.35 30.68 -9.41
N LEU A 65 -18.32 29.40 -9.02
CA LEU A 65 -17.84 28.96 -7.71
C LEU A 65 -16.36 29.27 -7.50
N MET A 66 -15.52 29.02 -8.52
CA MET A 66 -14.10 29.37 -8.47
C MET A 66 -13.89 30.87 -8.30
N TYR A 67 -14.56 31.68 -9.13
CA TYR A 67 -14.46 33.14 -9.07
C TYR A 67 -14.87 33.71 -7.71
N LEU A 68 -15.98 33.23 -7.14
CA LEU A 68 -16.43 33.66 -5.82
C LEU A 68 -15.45 33.25 -4.71
N ARG A 69 -14.86 32.06 -4.78
CA ARG A 69 -13.85 31.62 -3.81
C ARG A 69 -12.56 32.45 -3.89
N GLU A 70 -12.20 32.90 -5.08
CA GLU A 70 -11.04 33.77 -5.29
C GLU A 70 -11.20 35.15 -4.60
N LEU A 71 -12.42 35.70 -4.59
CA LEU A 71 -12.73 36.93 -3.83
C LEU A 71 -12.47 36.77 -2.32
N LEU A 72 -12.61 35.55 -1.80
CA LEU A 72 -12.33 35.25 -0.39
C LEU A 72 -10.84 35.08 -0.09
N THR A 73 -10.03 34.69 -1.07
CA THR A 73 -8.57 34.51 -0.92
C THR A 73 -7.79 35.81 -1.14
N GLY A 74 -8.40 36.83 -1.74
CA GLY A 74 -7.79 38.11 -2.06
C GLY A 74 -7.65 39.14 -0.92
N GLN A 75 -8.07 38.84 0.32
CA GLN A 75 -7.83 39.73 1.47
C GLN A 75 -6.72 39.19 2.37
N GLY A 76 -5.58 39.89 2.35
CA GLY A 76 -4.40 39.60 3.14
C GLY A 76 -4.60 39.82 4.65
N ASP A 77 -4.22 38.80 5.40
CA ASP A 77 -3.49 38.89 6.67
C ASP A 77 -2.66 37.61 6.78
N PHE A 78 -1.35 37.70 6.52
CA PHE A 78 -0.43 36.56 6.59
C PHE A 78 -0.15 36.19 8.06
N PRO A 79 -0.43 34.95 8.52
CA PRO A 79 0.14 34.47 9.76
C PRO A 79 1.59 34.02 9.55
N ASN A 80 2.38 34.28 10.58
CA ASN A 80 3.82 34.10 10.76
C ASN A 80 4.45 32.90 10.00
N LEU A 81 5.68 33.07 9.50
CA LEU A 81 6.40 32.13 8.61
C LEU A 81 6.51 30.68 9.15
N ASN A 82 6.38 30.49 10.46
CA ASN A 82 6.35 29.16 11.09
C ASN A 82 5.00 28.43 10.91
N SER A 83 3.86 29.13 10.89
CA SER A 83 2.56 28.48 10.62
C SER A 83 2.33 28.17 9.15
N LEU A 84 3.04 28.85 8.25
CA LEU A 84 3.00 28.56 6.81
C LEU A 84 3.68 27.23 6.48
N LYS A 85 4.66 26.81 7.30
CA LYS A 85 5.30 25.50 7.19
C LYS A 85 4.35 24.38 7.60
N ASP A 86 3.60 24.59 8.69
CA ASP A 86 2.61 23.63 9.17
C ASP A 86 1.41 23.50 8.22
N VAL A 87 0.94 24.62 7.66
CA VAL A 87 -0.18 24.63 6.70
C VAL A 87 0.25 24.09 5.33
N VAL A 88 1.48 24.34 4.87
CA VAL A 88 2.01 23.70 3.65
C VAL A 88 2.22 22.21 3.88
N GLU A 89 2.70 21.78 5.04
CA GLU A 89 2.77 20.35 5.41
C GLU A 89 1.39 19.71 5.52
N GLU A 90 0.37 20.44 5.97
CA GLU A 90 -1.02 19.97 6.09
C GLU A 90 -1.75 19.94 4.74
N ILE A 91 -1.46 20.89 3.84
CA ILE A 91 -1.96 20.90 2.45
C ILE A 91 -1.24 19.83 1.61
N VAL A 92 0.07 19.65 1.79
CA VAL A 92 0.83 18.55 1.17
C VAL A 92 0.31 17.21 1.71
N ARG A 93 0.09 17.06 3.02
CA ARG A 93 -0.55 15.87 3.62
C ARG A 93 -1.99 15.68 3.13
N GLY A 94 -2.76 16.75 2.94
CA GLY A 94 -4.15 16.69 2.50
C GLY A 94 -4.31 16.36 1.01
N LEU A 95 -3.39 16.85 0.18
CA LEU A 95 -3.29 16.51 -1.25
C LEU A 95 -2.74 15.09 -1.43
N ASP A 96 -1.70 14.71 -0.67
CA ASP A 96 -1.21 13.33 -0.61
C ASP A 96 -2.32 12.38 -0.16
N PHE A 97 -3.09 12.73 0.88
CA PHE A 97 -4.18 11.91 1.41
C PHE A 97 -5.36 11.75 0.44
N LYS A 98 -5.77 12.81 -0.27
CA LYS A 98 -6.88 12.72 -1.26
C LYS A 98 -6.48 12.04 -2.56
N MET A 99 -5.24 12.24 -3.02
CA MET A 99 -4.68 11.47 -4.14
C MET A 99 -4.48 10.00 -3.76
N GLU A 100 -4.04 9.73 -2.52
CA GLU A 100 -4.00 8.39 -1.95
C GLU A 100 -5.38 7.77 -1.82
N GLN A 101 -6.46 8.48 -1.48
CA GLN A 101 -7.79 7.86 -1.29
C GLN A 101 -8.37 7.30 -2.61
N GLY A 102 -8.21 8.02 -3.73
CA GLY A 102 -8.64 7.56 -5.06
C GLY A 102 -7.78 6.42 -5.60
N PHE A 103 -6.45 6.53 -5.49
CA PHE A 103 -5.53 5.46 -5.87
C PHE A 103 -5.58 4.27 -4.91
N ASN A 104 -5.86 4.47 -3.62
CA ASN A 104 -6.01 3.41 -2.62
C ASN A 104 -7.28 2.60 -2.83
N LYS A 105 -8.30 3.05 -3.56
CA LYS A 105 -9.47 2.18 -3.81
C LYS A 105 -9.14 1.08 -4.83
N VAL A 106 -8.46 1.44 -5.91
CA VAL A 106 -7.95 0.51 -6.93
C VAL A 106 -6.71 -0.23 -6.45
N ARG A 107 -5.79 0.45 -5.75
CA ARG A 107 -4.65 -0.17 -5.07
C ARG A 107 -5.10 -1.08 -3.94
N ARG A 108 -6.19 -0.82 -3.19
CA ARG A 108 -6.75 -1.76 -2.21
C ARG A 108 -7.33 -2.99 -2.90
N ALA A 109 -8.05 -2.85 -4.01
CA ALA A 109 -8.55 -4.02 -4.75
C ALA A 109 -7.38 -4.88 -5.30
N ILE A 110 -6.34 -4.24 -5.83
CA ILE A 110 -5.14 -4.90 -6.35
C ILE A 110 -4.25 -5.43 -5.22
N GLU A 111 -4.11 -4.72 -4.09
CA GLU A 111 -3.37 -5.16 -2.92
C GLU A 111 -4.11 -6.25 -2.15
N GLU A 112 -5.43 -6.20 -2.02
CA GLU A 112 -6.25 -7.31 -1.52
C GLU A 112 -6.06 -8.55 -2.41
N ALA A 113 -6.00 -8.38 -3.73
CA ALA A 113 -5.67 -9.46 -4.67
C ALA A 113 -4.20 -9.95 -4.59
N ILE A 114 -3.22 -9.06 -4.35
CA ILE A 114 -1.77 -9.38 -4.26
C ILE A 114 -1.37 -9.93 -2.87
N TYR A 115 -2.05 -9.50 -1.81
CA TYR A 115 -1.85 -9.95 -0.43
C TYR A 115 -2.75 -11.12 -0.04
N SER A 116 -3.65 -11.55 -0.92
CA SER A 116 -4.44 -12.77 -0.75
C SER A 116 -4.01 -13.88 -1.71
N PRO A 117 -2.80 -14.46 -1.58
CA PRO A 117 -2.64 -15.87 -1.89
C PRO A 117 -3.13 -16.67 -0.69
N GLY A 118 -4.44 -16.92 -0.67
CA GLY A 118 -5.12 -18.11 -0.14
C GLY A 118 -4.93 -18.52 1.32
N THR A 119 -5.67 -17.86 2.20
CA THR A 119 -6.49 -18.65 3.14
C THR A 119 -7.91 -18.15 2.98
N ASP A 120 -8.81 -18.97 2.45
CA ASP A 120 -10.25 -18.70 2.25
C ASP A 120 -11.03 -18.47 3.57
N LEU A 121 -10.32 -18.14 4.64
CA LEU A 121 -10.81 -18.03 6.00
C LEU A 121 -11.10 -16.58 6.30
N THR A 122 -12.35 -16.29 6.64
CA THR A 122 -12.73 -14.99 7.21
C THR A 122 -11.95 -14.75 8.50
N GLY A 123 -11.88 -13.50 8.98
CA GLY A 123 -11.28 -13.22 10.30
C GLY A 123 -11.86 -14.16 11.37
N THR A 124 -13.18 -14.35 11.39
CA THR A 124 -13.86 -15.29 12.28
C THR A 124 -13.35 -16.73 12.15
N ASP A 125 -13.12 -17.23 10.94
CA ASP A 125 -12.64 -18.61 10.74
C ASP A 125 -11.19 -18.77 11.18
N LYS A 126 -10.37 -17.73 11.05
CA LYS A 126 -9.01 -17.70 11.62
C LYS A 126 -9.06 -17.79 13.14
N GLY A 127 -9.94 -17.03 13.78
CA GLY A 127 -10.08 -17.11 15.24
C GLY A 127 -10.59 -18.47 15.72
N LYS A 128 -11.53 -19.09 15.00
CA LYS A 128 -11.93 -20.49 15.27
C LYS A 128 -10.74 -21.44 15.13
N THR A 129 -9.95 -21.29 14.07
CA THR A 129 -8.74 -22.10 13.87
C THR A 129 -7.76 -21.98 15.04
N VAL A 130 -7.58 -20.77 15.58
CA VAL A 130 -6.75 -20.54 16.77
C VAL A 130 -7.33 -21.23 18.00
N MET A 131 -8.65 -21.15 18.21
CA MET A 131 -9.32 -21.82 19.34
C MET A 131 -9.26 -23.35 19.24
N ASP A 132 -9.47 -23.91 18.05
CA ASP A 132 -9.63 -25.35 17.83
C ASP A 132 -8.29 -26.08 17.63
N LYS A 133 -7.33 -25.42 16.96
CA LYS A 133 -6.05 -26.01 16.54
C LYS A 133 -4.82 -25.30 17.11
N GLY A 134 -5.00 -24.18 17.79
CA GLY A 134 -3.90 -23.46 18.43
C GLY A 134 -3.26 -24.31 19.53
N THR A 135 -1.94 -24.27 19.62
CA THR A 135 -1.23 -24.99 20.68
C THR A 135 -1.10 -24.11 21.93
N HIS A 136 -1.61 -24.59 23.06
CA HIS A 136 -1.38 -23.93 24.35
C HIS A 136 0.08 -24.09 24.77
N ILE A 137 0.70 -23.00 25.21
CA ILE A 137 2.09 -23.00 25.68
C ILE A 137 2.22 -22.24 27.00
N VAL A 138 3.26 -22.58 27.77
CA VAL A 138 3.76 -21.72 28.85
C VAL A 138 4.47 -20.53 28.21
N PHE A 139 4.41 -19.36 28.85
CA PHE A 139 5.13 -18.19 28.37
C PHE A 139 6.64 -18.47 28.30
N PRO A 140 7.25 -18.43 27.09
CA PRO A 140 8.58 -19.00 26.88
C PRO A 140 9.71 -18.04 27.23
N LEU A 141 9.40 -16.81 27.63
CA LEU A 141 10.39 -15.77 27.94
C LEU A 141 10.74 -15.78 29.44
N GLU A 142 11.96 -15.36 29.75
CA GLU A 142 12.34 -15.09 31.14
C GLU A 142 11.51 -13.92 31.68
N TRP A 143 10.79 -14.19 32.76
CA TRP A 143 9.86 -13.24 33.35
C TRP A 143 10.57 -12.01 33.91
N THR A 144 9.96 -10.85 33.72
CA THR A 144 10.43 -9.61 34.33
C THR A 144 10.48 -9.71 35.87
N THR A 145 11.56 -9.17 36.43
CA THR A 145 11.72 -8.92 37.86
C THR A 145 11.26 -7.51 38.27
N SER A 146 10.85 -6.71 37.29
CA SER A 146 10.38 -5.34 37.50
C SER A 146 9.04 -5.32 38.22
N SER A 147 8.78 -4.21 38.92
CA SER A 147 7.56 -4.02 39.70
C SER A 147 7.12 -2.56 39.66
N LYS A 148 5.82 -2.34 39.90
CA LYS A 148 5.22 -1.00 39.94
C LYS A 148 4.47 -0.79 41.25
N ARG A 149 5.17 -0.19 42.22
CA ARG A 149 4.66 -0.03 43.60
C ARG A 149 3.46 0.92 43.71
N SER A 150 3.40 1.98 42.88
CA SER A 150 2.35 2.99 42.94
C SER A 150 2.23 3.77 41.62
N GLY A 151 1.10 4.46 41.44
CA GLY A 151 0.82 5.33 40.29
C GLY A 151 0.30 4.60 39.05
N ASN A 152 0.16 5.35 37.96
CA ASN A 152 -0.28 4.88 36.64
C ASN A 152 0.71 3.87 36.04
N GLY A 153 0.25 3.05 35.11
CA GLY A 153 0.96 1.88 34.58
C GLY A 153 0.71 0.60 35.40
N ARG A 154 -0.36 0.55 36.19
CA ARG A 154 -0.78 -0.63 36.97
C ARG A 154 -2.08 -1.24 36.46
N PHE A 155 -2.74 -0.58 35.52
CA PHE A 155 -4.02 -0.99 34.95
C PHE A 155 -5.15 -1.20 35.98
N THR A 156 -5.18 -0.41 37.06
CA THR A 156 -6.13 -0.61 38.18
C THR A 156 -7.53 -0.07 37.92
N ASN A 157 -7.70 0.91 37.04
CA ASN A 157 -8.99 1.60 36.84
C ASN A 157 -9.38 1.67 35.35
N PRO A 158 -9.50 0.54 34.65
CA PRO A 158 -9.90 0.55 33.25
C PRO A 158 -11.38 0.99 33.11
N PRO A 159 -11.71 1.79 32.08
CA PRO A 159 -13.01 2.44 31.97
C PRO A 159 -14.18 1.46 31.76
N ASN A 160 -13.89 0.26 31.26
CA ASN A 160 -14.83 -0.81 31.00
C ASN A 160 -15.03 -1.77 32.19
N ARG A 161 -14.48 -1.46 33.38
CA ARG A 161 -14.64 -2.31 34.57
C ARG A 161 -16.09 -2.35 35.07
N ASN A 162 -16.75 -1.20 35.10
CA ASN A 162 -18.09 -1.02 35.68
C ASN A 162 -19.03 -0.20 34.77
N ALA A 163 -18.62 0.06 33.53
CA ALA A 163 -19.35 0.87 32.56
C ALA A 163 -19.16 0.30 31.14
N ASP A 164 -19.97 0.77 30.19
CA ASP A 164 -19.78 0.52 28.75
C ASP A 164 -19.21 1.79 28.08
N PRO A 165 -17.90 2.08 28.25
CA PRO A 165 -17.24 3.27 27.68
C PRO A 165 -17.14 3.14 26.16
N ARG A 166 -16.76 4.16 25.40
CA ARG A 166 -16.45 3.96 23.96
C ARG A 166 -15.16 3.14 23.78
N GLU A 167 -15.00 2.45 22.64
CA GLU A 167 -13.77 1.66 22.36
C GLU A 167 -12.51 2.53 22.39
N GLU A 168 -12.62 3.75 21.84
CA GLU A 168 -11.59 4.79 21.88
C GLU A 168 -11.15 5.14 23.31
N GLU A 169 -12.05 5.10 24.30
CA GLU A 169 -11.71 5.39 25.70
C GLU A 169 -10.88 4.25 26.33
N VAL A 170 -11.20 3.00 25.98
CA VAL A 170 -10.41 1.82 26.38
C VAL A 170 -9.03 1.86 25.71
N GLN A 171 -8.98 2.19 24.42
CA GLN A 171 -7.74 2.34 23.65
C GLN A 171 -6.84 3.42 24.28
N GLN A 172 -7.39 4.61 24.52
CA GLN A 172 -6.65 5.72 25.11
C GLN A 172 -6.14 5.40 26.52
N TYR A 173 -6.94 4.71 27.34
CA TYR A 173 -6.53 4.26 28.66
C TYR A 173 -5.32 3.32 28.59
N PHE A 174 -5.39 2.27 27.76
CA PHE A 174 -4.30 1.31 27.62
C PHE A 174 -3.00 2.00 27.17
N ILE A 175 -3.07 2.86 26.16
CA ILE A 175 -1.93 3.60 25.64
C ILE A 175 -1.32 4.51 26.72
N ASN A 176 -2.13 5.18 27.52
CA ASN A 176 -1.66 6.03 28.60
C ASN A 176 -0.94 5.22 29.68
N GLU A 177 -1.48 4.07 30.08
CA GLU A 177 -0.82 3.17 31.04
C GLU A 177 0.54 2.67 30.51
N CYS A 178 0.61 2.29 29.23
CA CYS A 178 1.86 1.91 28.57
C CYS A 178 2.90 3.05 28.54
N LYS A 179 2.49 4.29 28.25
CA LYS A 179 3.37 5.46 28.30
C LYS A 179 3.94 5.71 29.71
N GLU A 180 3.18 5.39 30.75
CA GLU A 180 3.64 5.51 32.14
C GLU A 180 4.57 4.37 32.57
N LEU A 181 4.46 3.19 31.93
CA LEU A 181 5.45 2.12 32.03
C LEU A 181 6.77 2.52 31.34
N GLU A 182 6.71 3.13 30.15
CA GLU A 182 7.88 3.57 29.38
C GLU A 182 8.75 4.59 30.13
N LYS A 183 8.11 5.49 30.87
CA LYS A 183 8.77 6.52 31.70
C LYS A 183 9.29 5.98 33.04
N SER A 184 8.90 4.78 33.43
CA SER A 184 9.24 4.22 34.74
C SER A 184 10.72 3.82 34.83
N PRO A 185 11.52 4.38 35.75
CA PRO A 185 12.95 4.07 35.84
C PRO A 185 13.22 2.62 36.29
N ASN A 186 12.26 2.00 36.96
CA ASN A 186 12.34 0.62 37.43
C ASN A 186 12.03 -0.40 36.32
N ILE A 187 11.63 0.05 35.14
CA ILE A 187 11.30 -0.81 34.01
C ILE A 187 12.31 -0.54 32.90
N LYS A 188 13.07 -1.57 32.53
CA LYS A 188 14.15 -1.47 31.55
C LYS A 188 13.62 -1.68 30.13
N ASN A 189 12.67 -0.84 29.74
CA ASN A 189 12.00 -0.92 28.45
C ASN A 189 13.02 -0.88 27.31
N LYS A 190 13.04 -1.96 26.52
CA LYS A 190 13.78 -2.04 25.25
C LYS A 190 12.86 -1.75 24.07
N LEU A 191 11.55 -1.86 24.27
CA LEU A 191 10.52 -1.52 23.30
C LEU A 191 9.68 -0.34 23.79
N ILE A 192 9.02 0.33 22.85
CA ILE A 192 7.99 1.33 23.09
C ILE A 192 6.69 0.91 22.39
N VAL A 193 5.56 1.33 22.95
CA VAL A 193 4.21 1.12 22.43
C VAL A 193 3.80 2.35 21.61
N VAL A 194 3.70 2.16 20.30
CA VAL A 194 3.28 3.21 19.37
C VAL A 194 1.80 3.06 19.09
N ASP A 195 1.07 4.11 19.40
CA ASP A 195 -0.36 4.20 19.18
C ASP A 195 -0.71 4.36 17.69
N LYS A 196 -1.60 3.49 17.19
CA LYS A 196 -2.02 3.42 15.78
C LYS A 196 -3.52 3.20 15.56
N HIS A 197 -4.34 3.28 16.60
CA HIS A 197 -5.80 3.18 16.51
C HIS A 197 -6.47 4.29 15.65
N SER A 198 -5.73 5.26 15.13
CA SER A 198 -6.21 6.31 14.20
C SER A 198 -5.53 6.31 12.83
N SER A 199 -4.45 5.53 12.60
CA SER A 199 -3.65 5.61 11.36
C SER A 199 -3.21 4.25 10.81
N LEU A 200 -3.14 4.16 9.47
CA LEU A 200 -2.62 2.98 8.78
C LEU A 200 -1.13 2.78 9.10
N SER A 201 -0.75 1.55 9.45
CA SER A 201 0.63 1.28 9.93
C SER A 201 1.21 -0.07 9.49
N LEU A 202 0.38 -0.99 8.99
CA LEU A 202 0.81 -2.27 8.38
C LEU A 202 0.34 -2.38 6.92
N GLY A 203 0.70 -1.38 6.11
CA GLY A 203 0.16 -1.21 4.76
C GLY A 203 -1.25 -0.64 4.82
N THR A 204 -2.26 -1.41 4.43
CA THR A 204 -3.69 -1.01 4.46
C THR A 204 -4.41 -1.37 5.77
N ARG A 205 -3.69 -1.94 6.73
CA ARG A 205 -4.22 -2.46 7.99
C ARG A 205 -3.92 -1.50 9.15
N LYS A 206 -4.86 -1.45 10.10
CA LYS A 206 -4.89 -0.51 11.22
C LYS A 206 -4.97 -1.28 12.55
N PRO A 207 -3.85 -1.83 13.05
CA PRO A 207 -3.79 -2.31 14.42
C PRO A 207 -3.90 -1.14 15.39
N ASP A 208 -4.42 -1.40 16.59
CA ASP A 208 -4.53 -0.36 17.61
C ASP A 208 -3.16 0.10 18.14
N PHE A 209 -2.19 -0.81 18.25
CA PHE A 209 -0.83 -0.45 18.67
C PHE A 209 0.25 -1.39 18.16
N LEU A 210 1.49 -0.90 18.17
CA LEU A 210 2.68 -1.62 17.73
C LEU A 210 3.78 -1.53 18.79
N PHE A 211 4.54 -2.61 18.99
CA PHE A 211 5.79 -2.56 19.72
C PHE A 211 6.94 -2.35 18.74
N ILE A 212 7.77 -1.33 18.99
CA ILE A 212 9.02 -1.10 18.24
C ILE A 212 10.20 -0.92 19.19
N SER A 213 11.40 -1.17 18.70
CA SER A 213 12.63 -0.92 19.47
C SER A 213 12.72 0.54 19.94
N LYS A 214 13.12 0.73 21.20
CA LYS A 214 13.33 2.06 21.78
C LYS A 214 14.44 2.80 21.02
N GLY A 215 14.14 4.03 20.60
CA GLY A 215 15.07 4.84 19.80
C GLY A 215 14.98 4.57 18.29
N SER A 216 14.20 3.59 17.84
CA SER A 216 13.92 3.39 16.41
C SER A 216 12.77 4.26 15.94
N HIS A 217 12.78 4.61 14.66
CA HIS A 217 11.62 5.21 14.00
C HIS A 217 10.59 4.14 13.68
N LEU A 218 9.31 4.52 13.75
CA LEU A 218 8.26 3.64 13.28
C LEU A 218 8.35 3.50 11.77
N ASN A 219 8.78 2.33 11.35
CA ASN A 219 8.57 1.81 10.03
C ASN A 219 8.19 0.32 10.17
N MET A 220 7.70 -0.24 9.08
CA MET A 220 7.16 -1.59 9.07
C MET A 220 8.22 -2.66 9.39
N LEU A 221 9.49 -2.41 9.05
CA LEU A 221 10.62 -3.30 9.35
C LEU A 221 10.98 -3.31 10.83
N ASN A 222 10.71 -2.23 11.56
CA ASN A 222 11.00 -2.09 12.98
C ASN A 222 9.88 -2.58 13.90
N VAL A 223 8.78 -3.09 13.34
CA VAL A 223 7.69 -3.69 14.12
C VAL A 223 8.16 -5.00 14.74
N VAL A 224 8.24 -5.02 16.07
CA VAL A 224 8.68 -6.16 16.88
C VAL A 224 7.49 -7.00 17.31
N ALA A 225 6.38 -6.40 17.70
CA ALA A 225 5.12 -7.10 18.00
C ALA A 225 3.93 -6.20 17.68
N VAL A 226 2.74 -6.76 17.60
CA VAL A 226 1.50 -6.01 17.29
C VAL A 226 0.47 -6.27 18.36
N GLY A 227 -0.42 -5.32 18.58
CA GLY A 227 -1.56 -5.55 19.45
C GLY A 227 -2.84 -4.85 19.00
N GLU A 228 -3.93 -5.41 19.51
CA GLU A 228 -5.29 -4.97 19.29
C GLU A 228 -5.99 -4.78 20.63
N ILE A 229 -6.83 -3.75 20.71
CA ILE A 229 -7.61 -3.42 21.88
C ILE A 229 -9.08 -3.56 21.50
N LYS A 230 -9.81 -4.40 22.23
CA LYS A 230 -11.22 -4.66 21.92
C LYS A 230 -12.05 -4.64 23.19
N LYS A 231 -13.30 -4.20 23.06
CA LYS A 231 -14.29 -4.41 24.12
C LYS A 231 -14.67 -5.88 24.19
N ARG A 232 -14.76 -6.42 25.39
CA ARG A 232 -15.25 -7.78 25.63
C ARG A 232 -16.77 -7.75 25.82
N GLY A 233 -17.50 -8.67 25.18
CA GLY A 233 -18.95 -8.83 25.36
C GLY A 233 -19.35 -9.87 26.42
N SER A 234 -18.44 -10.78 26.79
CA SER A 234 -18.59 -11.85 27.79
C SER A 234 -17.29 -12.00 28.61
N ASP A 235 -16.98 -13.15 29.20
CA ASP A 235 -15.73 -13.40 29.95
C ASP A 235 -14.48 -13.56 29.06
N ASN A 236 -14.64 -13.79 27.75
CA ASN A 236 -13.54 -13.99 26.80
C ASN A 236 -13.76 -13.27 25.47
N PHE A 237 -12.68 -13.10 24.68
CA PHE A 237 -12.76 -12.60 23.32
C PHE A 237 -13.39 -13.65 22.39
N ASN A 238 -14.26 -13.20 21.48
CA ASN A 238 -14.86 -14.08 20.48
C ASN A 238 -13.89 -14.37 19.32
N SER A 239 -14.23 -15.35 18.48
CA SER A 239 -13.39 -15.77 17.35
C SER A 239 -13.16 -14.65 16.33
N ALA A 240 -14.12 -13.74 16.10
CA ALA A 240 -13.89 -12.61 15.20
C ALA A 240 -12.79 -11.67 15.73
N GLN A 241 -12.80 -11.38 17.03
CA GLN A 241 -11.81 -10.52 17.68
C GLN A 241 -10.41 -11.16 17.69
N ILE A 242 -10.33 -12.45 18.03
CA ILE A 242 -9.06 -13.19 17.97
C ILE A 242 -8.53 -13.20 16.54
N GLY A 243 -9.38 -13.53 15.57
CA GLY A 243 -9.00 -13.58 14.17
C GLY A 243 -8.52 -12.25 13.60
N GLN A 244 -9.14 -11.15 14.00
CA GLN A 244 -8.67 -9.80 13.66
C GLN A 244 -7.25 -9.56 14.20
N ALA A 245 -7.01 -9.81 15.49
CA ALA A 245 -5.70 -9.62 16.11
C ALA A 245 -4.62 -10.47 15.42
N ILE A 246 -4.89 -11.76 15.20
CA ILE A 246 -3.97 -12.70 14.54
C ILE A 246 -3.67 -12.29 13.10
N SER A 247 -4.66 -11.75 12.37
CA SER A 247 -4.45 -11.28 10.99
C SER A 247 -3.39 -10.17 10.89
N PHE A 248 -3.21 -9.36 11.93
CA PHE A 248 -2.12 -8.38 11.96
C PHE A 248 -0.76 -9.06 12.15
N GLY A 249 -0.66 -10.10 12.98
CA GLY A 249 0.55 -10.90 13.12
C GLY A 249 0.97 -11.57 11.81
N GLU A 250 0.03 -12.21 11.12
CA GLU A 250 0.26 -12.76 9.78
C GLU A 250 0.76 -11.69 8.81
N LYS A 251 0.15 -10.50 8.83
CA LYS A 251 0.53 -9.38 7.97
C LYS A 251 1.95 -8.90 8.23
N VAL A 252 2.38 -8.83 9.50
CA VAL A 252 3.77 -8.53 9.86
C VAL A 252 4.71 -9.56 9.23
N LEU A 253 4.42 -10.87 9.36
CA LEU A 253 5.26 -11.94 8.79
C LEU A 253 5.27 -11.95 7.25
N GLN A 254 4.16 -11.60 6.60
CA GLN A 254 4.10 -11.47 5.15
C GLN A 254 5.02 -10.37 4.63
N LEU A 255 5.13 -9.28 5.39
CA LEU A 255 5.89 -8.12 5.01
C LEU A 255 7.32 -8.13 5.57
N GLN A 256 7.63 -9.01 6.52
CA GLN A 256 8.97 -9.32 7.02
C GLN A 256 9.32 -10.79 6.67
N PRO A 257 9.56 -11.14 5.39
CA PRO A 257 9.59 -12.54 4.94
C PRO A 257 10.71 -13.40 5.55
N ARG A 258 11.75 -12.76 6.10
CA ARG A 258 12.86 -13.43 6.80
C ARG A 258 12.54 -13.79 8.25
N ARG A 259 11.38 -13.35 8.75
CA ARG A 259 10.94 -13.57 10.13
C ARG A 259 10.11 -14.86 10.23
N THR A 260 10.37 -15.64 11.28
CA THR A 260 9.70 -16.93 11.52
C THR A 260 8.45 -16.81 12.37
N PHE A 261 8.44 -15.93 13.37
CA PHE A 261 7.29 -15.76 14.26
C PHE A 261 7.15 -14.34 14.80
N VAL A 262 5.96 -14.00 15.25
CA VAL A 262 5.65 -12.70 15.88
C VAL A 262 4.65 -12.86 17.02
N TYR A 263 4.82 -12.06 18.06
CA TYR A 263 3.87 -11.97 19.18
C TYR A 263 2.72 -11.02 18.82
N VAL A 264 1.51 -11.43 19.19
CA VAL A 264 0.27 -10.67 19.04
C VAL A 264 -0.39 -10.52 20.41
N VAL A 265 -0.69 -9.28 20.79
CA VAL A 265 -1.38 -8.95 22.05
C VAL A 265 -2.83 -8.58 21.76
N LEU A 266 -3.78 -9.19 22.46
CA LEU A 266 -5.19 -8.80 22.44
C LEU A 266 -5.64 -8.49 23.87
N THR A 267 -6.23 -7.32 24.08
CA THR A 267 -6.60 -6.87 25.43
C THR A 267 -7.83 -5.98 25.42
N ASP A 268 -8.52 -5.93 26.56
CA ASP A 268 -9.60 -4.99 26.86
C ASP A 268 -9.18 -4.05 28.00
N SER A 269 -7.88 -3.97 28.29
CA SER A 269 -7.28 -3.29 29.45
C SER A 269 -7.57 -3.91 30.83
N ILE A 270 -8.32 -5.02 30.90
CA ILE A 270 -8.56 -5.81 32.12
C ILE A 270 -7.84 -7.15 32.02
N VAL A 271 -7.98 -7.84 30.89
CA VAL A 271 -7.33 -9.11 30.58
C VAL A 271 -6.40 -8.94 29.39
N ILE A 272 -5.29 -9.67 29.41
CA ILE A 272 -4.36 -9.78 28.28
C ILE A 272 -4.32 -11.21 27.76
N ASN A 273 -4.49 -11.34 26.44
CA ASN A 273 -4.28 -12.57 25.69
C ASN A 273 -3.04 -12.39 24.81
N ILE A 274 -2.13 -13.35 24.87
CA ILE A 274 -0.92 -13.35 24.05
C ILE A 274 -0.95 -14.56 23.14
N TYR A 275 -0.73 -14.29 21.86
CA TYR A 275 -0.60 -15.29 20.83
C TYR A 275 0.78 -15.20 20.18
N VAL A 276 1.25 -16.32 19.64
CA VAL A 276 2.44 -16.37 18.79
C VAL A 276 2.02 -16.93 17.44
N VAL A 277 2.21 -16.13 16.39
CA VAL A 277 1.96 -16.54 15.01
C VAL A 277 3.28 -17.00 14.43
N HIS A 278 3.32 -18.23 13.91
CA HIS A 278 4.48 -18.81 13.24
C HIS A 278 4.22 -18.95 11.74
N ARG A 279 5.22 -18.64 10.92
CA ARG A 279 5.25 -18.94 9.49
C ARG A 279 5.76 -20.37 9.29
N VAL A 280 5.07 -21.15 8.46
CA VAL A 280 5.38 -22.57 8.23
C VAL A 280 6.18 -22.82 6.94
N ASP A 281 6.07 -21.94 5.94
CA ASP A 281 6.42 -22.25 4.54
C ASP A 281 7.91 -22.21 4.20
N GLN A 282 8.80 -22.52 5.13
CA GLN A 282 10.22 -22.37 4.86
C GLN A 282 10.75 -23.32 3.78
N ASN A 283 10.03 -24.37 3.33
CA ASN A 283 10.61 -25.35 2.39
C ASN A 283 9.67 -26.13 1.45
N THR A 284 8.36 -25.85 1.35
CA THR A 284 7.47 -26.64 0.47
C THR A 284 7.25 -25.95 -0.89
N ARG A 285 7.77 -26.56 -1.96
CA ARG A 285 7.54 -26.11 -3.35
C ARG A 285 6.07 -26.18 -3.80
N SER A 286 5.22 -26.85 -3.02
CA SER A 286 3.89 -27.31 -3.44
C SER A 286 2.72 -26.39 -3.08
N ASN A 287 2.90 -25.35 -2.26
CA ASN A 287 1.77 -24.49 -1.87
C ASN A 287 2.00 -22.99 -2.15
N PRO A 288 1.18 -22.34 -3.00
CA PRO A 288 1.33 -20.92 -3.31
C PRO A 288 0.95 -20.00 -2.13
N THR A 289 0.24 -20.51 -1.12
CA THR A 289 -0.31 -19.72 -0.01
C THR A 289 0.58 -19.73 1.23
N THR A 290 0.63 -18.61 1.96
CA THR A 290 1.53 -18.53 3.13
C THR A 290 0.80 -19.14 4.30
N GLN A 291 1.31 -20.24 4.87
CA GLN A 291 0.66 -20.92 5.98
C GLN A 291 1.20 -20.45 7.32
N PHE A 292 0.29 -20.46 8.29
CA PHE A 292 0.56 -20.03 9.65
C PHE A 292 0.08 -21.07 10.64
N THR A 293 0.82 -21.22 11.73
CA THR A 293 0.39 -21.93 12.94
C THR A 293 0.33 -20.96 14.11
N TYR A 294 -0.50 -21.29 15.09
CA TYR A 294 -0.81 -20.39 16.20
C TYR A 294 -0.53 -21.07 17.52
N GLN A 295 0.10 -20.33 18.42
CA GLN A 295 0.24 -20.69 19.82
C GLN A 295 -0.46 -19.64 20.68
N TYR A 296 -0.91 -20.02 21.87
CA TYR A 296 -1.51 -19.09 22.81
C TYR A 296 -1.10 -19.38 24.25
N ILE A 297 -1.08 -18.32 25.05
CA ILE A 297 -0.78 -18.37 26.49
C ILE A 297 -2.09 -18.15 27.24
N THR A 298 -2.19 -18.72 28.45
CA THR A 298 -3.35 -18.56 29.33
C THR A 298 -3.66 -17.06 29.54
N PRO A 299 -4.90 -16.61 29.27
CA PRO A 299 -5.34 -15.25 29.58
C PRO A 299 -5.08 -14.89 31.04
N ALA A 300 -4.66 -13.66 31.31
CA ALA A 300 -4.35 -13.23 32.67
C ALA A 300 -4.79 -11.79 32.93
N SER A 301 -5.06 -11.46 34.20
CA SER A 301 -5.39 -10.10 34.63
C SER A 301 -4.21 -9.16 34.40
N LEU A 302 -4.47 -8.04 33.74
CA LEU A 302 -3.49 -7.00 33.45
C LEU A 302 -3.23 -6.09 34.66
N GLU A 303 -4.08 -6.13 35.68
CA GLU A 303 -3.92 -5.35 36.89
C GLU A 303 -2.68 -5.79 37.68
N PHE A 304 -1.89 -4.81 38.12
CA PHE A 304 -0.82 -5.01 39.11
C PHE A 304 -1.37 -4.74 40.51
N SER A 305 -1.75 -5.81 41.22
CA SER A 305 -2.53 -5.75 42.47
C SER A 305 -1.70 -5.85 43.76
N GLY A 306 -0.46 -6.38 43.74
CA GLY A 306 0.27 -6.63 44.98
C GLY A 306 1.73 -7.07 44.86
N ALA A 307 2.30 -7.57 45.95
CA ALA A 307 3.72 -7.93 46.04
C ALA A 307 4.06 -9.36 45.58
N ARG A 308 3.07 -10.26 45.45
CA ARG A 308 3.31 -11.64 45.00
C ARG A 308 3.27 -11.71 43.48
N ASP A 309 4.21 -12.44 42.90
CA ASP A 309 4.35 -12.53 41.45
C ASP A 309 3.15 -13.17 40.75
N ALA A 310 2.52 -14.17 41.38
CA ALA A 310 1.35 -14.86 40.85
C ALA A 310 0.15 -13.92 40.64
N ASP A 311 0.02 -12.88 41.48
CA ASP A 311 -1.10 -11.94 41.47
C ASP A 311 -0.96 -10.88 40.35
N ASN A 312 0.19 -10.83 39.68
CA ASN A 312 0.54 -9.83 38.68
C ASN A 312 0.86 -10.46 37.31
N THR A 313 0.35 -11.66 37.06
CA THR A 313 0.72 -12.48 35.90
C THR A 313 0.56 -11.72 34.58
N GLY A 314 -0.60 -11.14 34.28
CA GLY A 314 -0.83 -10.45 33.01
C GLY A 314 -0.03 -9.17 32.85
N TRP A 315 0.12 -8.38 33.93
CA TRP A 315 1.01 -7.22 33.94
C TRP A 315 2.45 -7.61 33.61
N LYS A 316 2.96 -8.67 34.26
CA LYS A 316 4.32 -9.15 34.04
C LYS A 316 4.51 -9.71 32.63
N LEU A 317 3.51 -10.35 32.03
CA LEU A 317 3.56 -10.77 30.64
C LEU A 317 3.80 -9.57 29.70
N LEU A 318 3.01 -8.50 29.83
CA LEU A 318 3.15 -7.28 29.04
C LEU A 318 4.53 -6.64 29.22
N VAL A 319 4.96 -6.46 30.47
CA VAL A 319 6.25 -5.81 30.78
C VAL A 319 7.43 -6.67 30.35
N THR A 320 7.32 -8.00 30.42
CA THR A 320 8.36 -8.89 29.89
C THR A 320 8.52 -8.71 28.38
N ILE A 321 7.43 -8.55 27.61
CA ILE A 321 7.52 -8.20 26.18
C ILE A 321 8.24 -6.86 26.00
N MET A 322 7.88 -5.83 26.78
CA MET A 322 8.47 -4.49 26.66
C MET A 322 9.97 -4.43 27.02
N GLU A 323 10.44 -5.29 27.95
CA GLU A 323 11.85 -5.39 28.37
C GLU A 323 12.67 -6.40 27.54
N SER A 324 12.00 -7.22 26.72
CA SER A 324 12.65 -8.21 25.87
C SER A 324 13.40 -7.55 24.73
N SER A 325 14.57 -8.11 24.39
CA SER A 325 15.27 -7.68 23.18
C SER A 325 14.48 -8.12 21.94
N PRO A 326 14.42 -7.30 20.88
CA PRO A 326 13.69 -7.62 19.65
C PRO A 326 13.95 -9.04 19.11
N ASN A 327 15.21 -9.47 19.12
CA ASN A 327 15.64 -10.76 18.57
C ASN A 327 14.98 -11.96 19.26
N ILE A 328 14.80 -11.89 20.57
CA ILE A 328 14.14 -12.96 21.37
C ILE A 328 12.63 -13.02 21.04
N LEU A 329 12.05 -11.90 20.63
CA LEU A 329 10.67 -11.81 20.15
C LEU A 329 10.53 -12.20 18.66
N GLY A 330 11.60 -12.74 18.07
CA GLY A 330 11.63 -13.18 16.68
C GLY A 330 11.90 -12.07 15.67
N TRP A 331 12.11 -10.83 16.09
CA TRP A 331 12.48 -9.77 15.17
C TRP A 331 13.85 -10.05 14.55
N VAL A 332 13.96 -9.84 13.24
CA VAL A 332 15.19 -10.05 12.49
C VAL A 332 15.70 -8.68 12.05
N GLU A 333 16.99 -8.44 12.25
CA GLU A 333 17.62 -7.19 11.85
C GLU A 333 17.38 -6.92 10.35
N PRO A 334 16.93 -5.71 9.98
CA PRO A 334 16.62 -5.33 8.61
C PRO A 334 17.91 -5.03 7.85
N SER A 335 18.86 -5.96 7.81
CA SER A 335 20.12 -5.87 7.09
C SER A 335 20.41 -7.17 6.33
N LEU A 336 20.97 -7.07 5.13
CA LEU A 336 21.41 -8.21 4.32
C LEU A 336 22.93 -8.14 4.12
N LYS A 337 23.58 -9.29 4.21
CA LYS A 337 25.02 -9.43 3.99
C LYS A 337 25.29 -10.09 2.66
N PHE A 338 26.18 -9.50 1.87
CA PHE A 338 26.64 -9.99 0.57
C PHE A 338 28.16 -10.01 0.58
N GLY A 339 28.75 -11.13 1.03
CA GLY A 339 30.17 -11.22 1.33
C GLY A 339 30.55 -10.23 2.44
N ASN A 340 31.46 -9.30 2.14
CA ASN A 340 31.90 -8.25 3.06
C ASN A 340 30.97 -7.01 3.05
N ASN A 341 30.00 -6.94 2.13
CA ASN A 341 29.10 -5.80 2.01
C ASN A 341 27.85 -6.02 2.87
N THR A 342 27.35 -4.96 3.51
CA THR A 342 26.09 -4.97 4.26
C THR A 342 25.16 -3.90 3.69
N VAL A 343 23.94 -4.31 3.35
CA VAL A 343 22.87 -3.40 2.90
C VAL A 343 21.82 -3.31 3.98
N ASN A 344 21.60 -2.11 4.51
CA ASN A 344 20.59 -1.86 5.53
C ASN A 344 19.26 -1.51 4.86
N LEU A 345 18.19 -2.22 5.19
CA LEU A 345 16.85 -1.92 4.72
C LEU A 345 16.26 -0.77 5.53
N VAL A 346 15.69 0.20 4.83
CA VAL A 346 15.13 1.44 5.42
C VAL A 346 13.62 1.33 5.56
N ARG A 347 12.92 1.01 4.48
CA ARG A 347 11.45 0.88 4.43
C ARG A 347 10.99 0.03 3.26
N SER A 348 9.79 -0.54 3.35
CA SER A 348 9.14 -1.17 2.20
C SER A 348 8.65 -0.11 1.22
N ILE A 349 8.95 -0.29 -0.06
CA ILE A 349 8.55 0.60 -1.17
C ILE A 349 7.68 -0.12 -2.21
N GLY A 350 7.58 -1.44 -2.15
CA GLY A 350 6.73 -2.22 -3.02
C GLY A 350 6.50 -3.61 -2.51
N VAL A 351 5.32 -4.16 -2.76
CA VAL A 351 5.04 -5.57 -2.49
C VAL A 351 4.33 -6.16 -3.70
N GLY A 352 4.99 -7.12 -4.34
CA GLY A 352 4.45 -7.85 -5.49
C GLY A 352 4.03 -9.26 -5.10
N ARG A 353 3.59 -10.06 -6.07
CA ARG A 353 3.25 -11.48 -5.87
C ARG A 353 4.47 -12.29 -5.41
N THR A 354 5.63 -12.06 -6.04
CA THR A 354 6.85 -12.85 -5.86
C THR A 354 7.75 -12.34 -4.73
N SER A 355 7.68 -11.05 -4.44
CA SER A 355 8.71 -10.35 -3.65
C SER A 355 8.16 -9.20 -2.82
N VAL A 356 8.95 -8.79 -1.83
CA VAL A 356 8.86 -7.49 -1.17
C VAL A 356 10.07 -6.67 -1.60
N VAL A 357 9.85 -5.41 -1.99
CA VAL A 357 10.88 -4.47 -2.40
C VAL A 357 11.04 -3.42 -1.32
N TYR A 358 12.28 -3.20 -0.91
CA TYR A 358 12.67 -2.23 0.10
C TYR A 358 13.55 -1.15 -0.52
N GLU A 359 13.42 0.06 0.02
CA GLU A 359 14.52 1.02 -0.03
C GLU A 359 15.60 0.53 0.93
N GLY A 360 16.82 0.43 0.45
CA GLY A 360 18.00 0.07 1.23
C GLY A 360 19.06 1.16 1.15
N LYS A 361 20.06 1.06 2.02
CA LYS A 361 21.20 1.96 2.11
C LYS A 361 22.50 1.14 2.10
N HIS A 362 23.39 1.47 1.18
CA HIS A 362 24.71 0.86 1.04
C HIS A 362 25.75 1.95 0.76
N ASN A 363 26.76 2.10 1.62
CA ASN A 363 27.76 3.18 1.54
C ASN A 363 27.15 4.56 1.30
N ASP A 364 26.12 4.90 2.08
CA ASP A 364 25.30 6.12 1.97
C ASP A 364 24.48 6.31 0.68
N ALA A 365 24.66 5.46 -0.33
CA ALA A 365 23.80 5.44 -1.50
C ALA A 365 22.49 4.68 -1.22
N LEU A 366 21.39 5.22 -1.73
CA LEU A 366 20.09 4.53 -1.71
C LEU A 366 20.06 3.48 -2.83
N VAL A 367 19.53 2.30 -2.51
CA VAL A 367 19.40 1.15 -3.43
C VAL A 367 18.02 0.50 -3.29
N ALA A 368 17.52 -0.15 -4.34
CA ALA A 368 16.33 -0.98 -4.23
C ALA A 368 16.75 -2.41 -3.86
N VAL A 369 16.13 -3.00 -2.85
CA VAL A 369 16.40 -4.37 -2.40
C VAL A 369 15.14 -5.20 -2.57
N LYS A 370 15.14 -6.09 -3.57
CA LYS A 370 14.06 -7.04 -3.81
C LYS A 370 14.37 -8.32 -3.01
N VAL A 371 13.42 -8.79 -2.21
CA VAL A 371 13.55 -10.01 -1.40
C VAL A 371 12.41 -10.95 -1.71
N ALA A 372 12.73 -12.21 -1.98
CA ALA A 372 11.75 -13.23 -2.30
C ALA A 372 10.81 -13.46 -1.12
N LYS A 373 9.52 -13.61 -1.40
CA LYS A 373 8.53 -13.93 -0.35
C LYS A 373 8.67 -15.37 0.14
N LYS A 374 9.09 -16.26 -0.76
CA LYS A 374 9.04 -17.72 -0.62
C LYS A 374 10.02 -18.43 -1.56
N ALA A 375 10.34 -19.68 -1.22
CA ALA A 375 11.23 -20.54 -1.99
C ALA A 375 10.73 -20.86 -3.42
N ASN A 376 9.40 -20.92 -3.63
CA ASN A 376 8.83 -21.19 -4.97
C ASN A 376 9.01 -20.01 -5.95
N TYR A 377 9.40 -18.82 -5.48
CA TYR A 377 9.67 -17.66 -6.33
C TYR A 377 11.16 -17.45 -6.61
N LEU A 378 12.05 -18.27 -6.06
CA LEU A 378 13.49 -18.19 -6.34
C LEU A 378 13.82 -18.34 -7.83
N PRO A 379 13.13 -19.19 -8.63
CA PRO A 379 13.35 -19.21 -10.07
C PRO A 379 13.15 -17.86 -10.75
N CYS A 380 12.20 -17.03 -10.29
CA CYS A 380 12.02 -15.68 -10.84
C CYS A 380 13.21 -14.77 -10.55
N PHE A 381 13.89 -14.94 -9.41
CA PHE A 381 15.07 -14.17 -9.04
C PHE A 381 16.29 -14.61 -9.86
N GLU A 382 16.41 -15.90 -10.13
CA GLU A 382 17.42 -16.45 -11.03
C GLU A 382 17.23 -15.96 -12.47
N SER A 383 16.00 -15.97 -12.99
CA SER A 383 15.66 -15.41 -14.31
C SER A 383 15.97 -13.92 -14.39
N GLU A 384 15.57 -13.14 -13.38
CA GLU A 384 15.84 -11.70 -13.34
C GLU A 384 17.33 -11.39 -13.24
N TYR A 385 18.08 -12.13 -12.42
CA TYR A 385 19.54 -12.01 -12.33
C TYR A 385 20.20 -12.28 -13.68
N THR A 386 19.83 -13.39 -14.33
CA THR A 386 20.40 -13.82 -15.61
C THR A 386 20.12 -12.78 -16.70
N ALA A 387 18.87 -12.33 -16.82
CA ALA A 387 18.49 -11.32 -17.80
C ALA A 387 19.23 -9.99 -17.57
N LEU A 388 19.21 -9.46 -16.33
CA LEU A 388 19.88 -8.19 -16.04
C LEU A 388 21.41 -8.26 -16.18
N ASN A 389 22.01 -9.44 -15.93
CA ASN A 389 23.43 -9.65 -16.17
C ASN A 389 23.77 -9.62 -17.66
N ASP A 390 23.02 -10.32 -18.50
CA ASP A 390 23.23 -10.34 -19.96
C ASP A 390 22.96 -8.95 -20.58
N LEU A 391 21.87 -8.29 -20.17
CA LEU A 391 21.46 -6.96 -20.64
C LEU A 391 22.36 -5.83 -20.13
N SER A 392 23.22 -6.07 -19.13
CA SER A 392 24.17 -5.08 -18.61
C SER A 392 25.13 -4.55 -19.70
N SER A 393 25.40 -5.39 -20.72
CA SER A 393 26.19 -5.04 -21.90
C SER A 393 25.62 -3.87 -22.71
N LEU A 394 24.31 -3.62 -22.62
CA LEU A 394 23.65 -2.51 -23.31
C LEU A 394 23.97 -1.14 -22.68
N ASN A 395 24.47 -1.11 -21.44
CA ASN A 395 24.73 0.11 -20.66
C ASN A 395 23.57 1.13 -20.70
N SER A 396 22.34 0.63 -20.69
CA SER A 396 21.13 1.44 -20.78
C SER A 396 20.73 1.98 -19.40
N LEU A 397 20.47 3.29 -19.31
CA LEU A 397 19.89 3.92 -18.12
C LEU A 397 18.44 3.47 -17.87
N HIS A 398 17.80 2.87 -18.87
CA HIS A 398 16.42 2.38 -18.82
C HIS A 398 16.33 0.92 -18.35
N ILE A 399 17.46 0.26 -18.06
CA ILE A 399 17.54 -1.10 -17.53
C ILE A 399 18.22 -1.06 -16.14
N PRO A 400 17.67 -1.75 -15.13
CA PRO A 400 18.26 -1.82 -13.80
C PRO A 400 19.63 -2.48 -13.79
N LYS A 401 20.50 -2.02 -12.88
CA LYS A 401 21.82 -2.61 -12.64
C LYS A 401 21.85 -3.31 -11.29
N ILE A 402 22.26 -4.58 -11.31
CA ILE A 402 22.49 -5.37 -10.11
C ILE A 402 23.82 -4.96 -9.47
N LEU A 403 23.78 -4.69 -8.17
CA LEU A 403 24.96 -4.43 -7.33
C LEU A 403 25.38 -5.69 -6.59
N PHE A 404 24.40 -6.38 -5.99
CA PHE A 404 24.61 -7.61 -5.23
C PHE A 404 23.43 -8.56 -5.44
N ASN A 405 23.68 -9.86 -5.29
CA ASN A 405 22.65 -10.88 -5.31
C ASN A 405 22.92 -11.96 -4.25
N SER A 406 21.84 -12.59 -3.82
CA SER A 406 21.81 -13.88 -3.15
C SER A 406 20.76 -14.74 -3.84
N VAL A 407 20.58 -15.98 -3.40
CA VAL A 407 19.54 -16.88 -3.92
C VAL A 407 18.14 -16.25 -3.80
N ASP A 408 17.89 -15.47 -2.75
CA ASP A 408 16.59 -14.93 -2.37
C ASP A 408 16.49 -13.39 -2.39
N ALA A 409 17.55 -12.68 -2.82
CA ALA A 409 17.54 -11.22 -2.86
C ALA A 409 18.35 -10.64 -4.01
N LEU A 410 17.87 -9.52 -4.57
CA LEU A 410 18.58 -8.70 -5.56
C LEU A 410 18.71 -7.27 -5.02
N VAL A 411 19.91 -6.73 -5.07
CA VAL A 411 20.19 -5.31 -4.77
C VAL A 411 20.43 -4.59 -6.08
N ILE A 412 19.58 -3.61 -6.36
CA ILE A 412 19.52 -2.85 -7.61
C ILE A 412 19.90 -1.41 -7.31
N SER A 413 20.74 -0.80 -8.16
CA SER A 413 21.24 0.56 -7.92
C SER A 413 20.17 1.65 -8.11
N GLN A 414 19.23 1.44 -9.02
CA GLN A 414 18.20 2.41 -9.35
C GLN A 414 17.02 2.28 -8.39
N ILE A 415 16.66 3.40 -7.76
CA ILE A 415 15.37 3.58 -7.09
C ILE A 415 14.51 4.48 -7.98
N GLY A 416 13.25 4.08 -8.13
CA GLY A 416 12.28 4.89 -8.84
C GLY A 416 10.89 4.78 -8.24
N GLU A 417 10.04 5.73 -8.63
CA GLU A 417 8.65 5.80 -8.26
C GLU A 417 7.76 5.25 -9.37
N ARG A 418 6.63 4.64 -9.01
CA ARG A 418 5.66 4.15 -9.99
C ARG A 418 5.12 5.33 -10.79
N ILE A 419 5.01 5.15 -12.10
CA ILE A 419 4.46 6.20 -12.96
C ILE A 419 2.93 6.24 -12.88
N GLY A 420 2.37 7.45 -12.88
CA GLY A 420 0.93 7.67 -13.07
C GLY A 420 0.54 7.62 -14.54
N ASN A 421 1.26 8.34 -15.38
CA ASN A 421 1.11 8.40 -16.84
C ASN A 421 2.49 8.39 -17.52
N LEU A 422 2.55 7.97 -18.79
CA LEU A 422 3.72 8.16 -19.65
C LEU A 422 3.82 9.62 -20.11
N ARG A 423 5.03 10.06 -20.43
CA ARG A 423 5.35 11.30 -21.15
C ARG A 423 5.68 10.92 -22.59
N LYS A 424 5.50 11.85 -23.53
CA LYS A 424 5.85 11.64 -24.94
C LYS A 424 7.25 11.05 -25.12
N LYS A 425 8.27 11.62 -24.45
CA LYS A 425 9.65 11.13 -24.48
C LYS A 425 9.82 9.69 -23.99
N ASP A 426 8.98 9.24 -23.05
CA ASP A 426 9.12 7.90 -22.48
C ASP A 426 8.80 6.82 -23.51
N ILE A 427 7.95 7.12 -24.52
CA ILE A 427 7.61 6.18 -25.60
C ILE A 427 8.87 5.76 -26.36
N LYS A 428 9.64 6.74 -26.83
CA LYS A 428 10.90 6.50 -27.52
C LYS A 428 11.90 5.77 -26.63
N ASP A 429 12.07 6.24 -25.38
CA ASP A 429 13.02 5.65 -24.43
C ASP A 429 12.72 4.16 -24.16
N ILE A 430 11.43 3.80 -23.99
CA ILE A 430 11.00 2.42 -23.76
C ILE A 430 11.22 1.58 -25.03
N ILE A 431 10.70 2.01 -26.18
CA ILE A 431 10.67 1.20 -27.40
C ILE A 431 12.08 0.99 -27.95
N SER A 432 12.92 2.03 -28.00
CA SER A 432 14.33 1.88 -28.42
C SER A 432 15.15 1.04 -27.43
N THR A 433 14.75 0.96 -26.16
CA THR A 433 15.36 0.03 -25.20
C THR A 433 14.92 -1.40 -25.49
N LEU A 434 13.62 -1.64 -25.72
CA LEU A 434 13.10 -2.95 -26.08
C LEU A 434 13.69 -3.48 -27.38
N GLU A 435 13.87 -2.65 -28.40
CA GLU A 435 14.53 -3.03 -29.64
C GLU A 435 15.92 -3.64 -29.40
N LYS A 436 16.73 -3.00 -28.56
CA LYS A 436 18.06 -3.49 -28.17
C LYS A 436 17.98 -4.79 -27.36
N VAL A 437 17.03 -4.88 -26.44
CA VAL A 437 16.78 -6.10 -25.64
C VAL A 437 16.39 -7.27 -26.55
N HIS A 438 15.47 -7.03 -27.50
CA HIS A 438 15.00 -8.01 -28.46
C HIS A 438 16.12 -8.45 -29.41
N SER A 439 17.06 -7.57 -29.76
CA SER A 439 18.25 -7.92 -30.55
C SER A 439 19.20 -8.89 -29.83
N LEU A 440 19.12 -8.97 -28.50
CA LEU A 440 19.81 -9.97 -27.67
C LEU A 440 18.93 -11.20 -27.39
N ASN A 441 17.84 -11.37 -28.15
CA ASN A 441 16.87 -12.46 -28.04
C ASN A 441 16.15 -12.53 -26.69
N TYR A 442 16.04 -11.42 -25.95
CA TYR A 442 15.25 -11.40 -24.72
C TYR A 442 13.82 -10.94 -24.98
N VAL A 443 12.86 -11.52 -24.25
CA VAL A 443 11.47 -11.04 -24.17
C VAL A 443 11.09 -10.95 -22.69
N HIS A 444 10.50 -9.83 -22.28
CA HIS A 444 10.14 -9.51 -20.89
C HIS A 444 8.87 -10.25 -20.42
N ARG A 445 7.85 -10.39 -21.27
CA ARG A 445 6.57 -11.11 -21.03
C ARG A 445 5.63 -10.55 -19.96
N ASP A 446 5.98 -9.47 -19.27
CA ASP A 446 5.12 -8.84 -18.25
C ASP A 446 5.17 -7.32 -18.33
N LEU A 447 5.28 -6.76 -19.54
CA LEU A 447 5.41 -5.32 -19.69
C LEU A 447 4.06 -4.62 -19.41
N ARG A 448 4.03 -3.81 -18.35
CA ARG A 448 2.83 -3.09 -17.90
C ARG A 448 3.22 -1.87 -17.10
N LYS A 449 2.27 -0.96 -16.87
CA LYS A 449 2.49 0.29 -16.13
C LYS A 449 3.14 0.09 -14.75
N TYR A 450 2.90 -1.05 -14.11
CA TYR A 450 3.46 -1.39 -12.79
C TYR A 450 4.94 -1.77 -12.82
N ASN A 451 5.45 -2.12 -14.01
CA ASN A 451 6.82 -2.53 -14.28
C ASN A 451 7.60 -1.39 -14.97
N LEU A 452 7.04 -0.17 -14.93
CA LEU A 452 7.68 1.06 -15.38
C LEU A 452 7.78 2.01 -14.19
N VAL A 453 9.01 2.42 -13.88
CA VAL A 453 9.28 3.38 -12.80
C VAL A 453 10.04 4.57 -13.33
N ARG A 454 9.92 5.71 -12.65
CA ARG A 454 10.71 6.90 -12.93
C ARG A 454 11.79 7.06 -11.88
N ASP A 455 13.04 7.11 -12.31
CA ASP A 455 14.16 7.34 -11.41
C ASP A 455 14.22 8.79 -10.92
N GLN A 456 15.16 9.07 -10.01
CA GLN A 456 15.37 10.42 -9.44
C GLN A 456 15.82 11.46 -10.48
N LEU A 457 16.33 11.04 -11.64
CA LEU A 457 16.75 11.92 -12.74
C LEU A 457 15.60 12.14 -13.75
N GLY A 458 14.46 11.51 -13.54
CA GLY A 458 13.29 11.63 -14.40
C GLY A 458 13.30 10.71 -15.62
N ASN A 459 14.20 9.73 -15.68
CA ASN A 459 14.26 8.70 -16.73
C ASN A 459 13.27 7.58 -16.42
N ILE A 460 12.68 7.01 -17.47
CA ILE A 460 11.87 5.81 -17.34
C ILE A 460 12.76 4.57 -17.27
N VAL A 461 12.43 3.61 -16.41
CA VAL A 461 13.18 2.37 -16.22
C VAL A 461 12.22 1.18 -16.28
N ILE A 462 12.59 0.16 -17.07
CA ILE A 462 11.85 -1.09 -17.22
C ILE A 462 12.34 -2.08 -16.15
N ILE A 463 11.47 -2.43 -15.20
CA ILE A 463 11.81 -3.26 -14.04
C ILE A 463 11.06 -4.61 -14.08
N ASP A 464 11.44 -5.52 -13.17
CA ASP A 464 10.78 -6.82 -12.96
C ASP A 464 10.96 -7.83 -14.09
N TRP A 465 12.23 -8.19 -14.35
CA TRP A 465 12.62 -9.16 -15.39
C TRP A 465 12.42 -10.63 -14.96
N GLY A 466 11.72 -10.88 -13.85
CA GLY A 466 11.58 -12.21 -13.28
C GLY A 466 10.74 -13.20 -14.10
N TYR A 467 10.00 -12.70 -15.09
CA TYR A 467 9.33 -13.51 -16.10
C TYR A 467 9.99 -13.46 -17.47
N SER A 468 11.13 -12.78 -17.62
CA SER A 468 11.79 -12.73 -18.92
C SER A 468 12.35 -14.09 -19.34
N ILE A 469 12.51 -14.26 -20.65
CA ILE A 469 13.12 -15.44 -21.27
C ILE A 469 14.12 -15.02 -22.33
N LYS A 470 15.07 -15.90 -22.60
CA LYS A 470 15.98 -15.80 -23.74
C LYS A 470 15.50 -16.79 -24.81
N LEU A 471 15.28 -16.29 -26.03
CA LEU A 471 14.86 -17.06 -27.19
C LEU A 471 16.08 -17.74 -27.82
N GLU A 472 16.66 -18.71 -27.12
CA GLU A 472 17.70 -19.59 -27.64
C GLU A 472 17.10 -20.98 -27.88
N GLY A 473 17.20 -21.51 -29.11
CA GLY A 473 16.66 -22.83 -29.48
C GLY A 473 15.14 -22.86 -29.70
N ASN A 474 14.61 -24.05 -30.02
CA ASN A 474 13.17 -24.30 -30.07
C ASN A 474 12.69 -24.66 -28.67
N HIS A 475 12.33 -23.65 -27.90
CA HIS A 475 11.77 -23.85 -26.57
C HIS A 475 10.34 -23.33 -26.52
N ASN A 476 9.44 -24.22 -26.13
CA ASN A 476 8.10 -23.87 -25.74
C ASN A 476 8.11 -23.49 -24.27
N PHE A 477 7.39 -22.42 -23.92
CA PHE A 477 7.41 -21.88 -22.57
C PHE A 477 6.02 -21.95 -21.95
N ALA A 478 5.96 -22.40 -20.70
CA ALA A 478 4.77 -22.24 -19.88
C ALA A 478 4.39 -20.76 -19.76
N PHE A 479 3.09 -20.50 -19.60
CA PHE A 479 2.58 -19.15 -19.43
C PHE A 479 3.20 -18.43 -18.23
N ALA A 480 3.62 -17.19 -18.43
CA ALA A 480 4.01 -16.26 -17.37
C ALA A 480 3.65 -14.82 -17.78
N GLY A 481 3.31 -14.00 -16.78
CA GLY A 481 2.92 -12.60 -16.97
C GLY A 481 1.48 -12.30 -16.57
N ALA A 482 1.10 -11.04 -16.73
CA ALA A 482 -0.24 -10.53 -16.44
C ALA A 482 -1.15 -10.64 -17.68
N LEU A 483 -2.35 -11.20 -17.52
CA LEU A 483 -3.29 -11.44 -18.62
C LEU A 483 -3.80 -10.13 -19.25
N GLU A 484 -3.88 -9.06 -18.47
CA GLU A 484 -4.57 -7.82 -18.82
C GLU A 484 -4.00 -7.14 -20.07
N CYS A 485 -2.70 -7.29 -20.32
CA CYS A 485 -2.01 -6.68 -21.46
C CYS A 485 -1.56 -7.72 -22.49
N MET A 486 -1.82 -8.99 -22.24
CA MET A 486 -1.28 -10.09 -23.05
C MET A 486 -1.91 -10.12 -24.44
N PRO A 487 -1.18 -10.43 -25.53
CA PRO A 487 -1.71 -10.53 -26.89
C PRO A 487 -2.81 -11.59 -27.07
N ASP A 488 -3.67 -11.41 -28.07
CA ASP A 488 -4.81 -12.30 -28.31
C ASP A 488 -4.41 -13.74 -28.64
N ASN A 489 -3.33 -13.94 -29.42
CA ASN A 489 -2.84 -15.27 -29.72
C ASN A 489 -2.38 -16.02 -28.45
N ILE A 490 -1.74 -15.31 -27.51
CA ILE A 490 -1.30 -15.88 -26.23
C ILE A 490 -2.52 -16.20 -25.35
N LEU A 491 -3.47 -15.27 -25.26
CA LEU A 491 -4.70 -15.49 -24.51
C LEU A 491 -5.50 -16.68 -25.07
N GLN A 492 -5.57 -16.81 -26.41
CA GLN A 492 -6.24 -17.92 -27.07
C GLN A 492 -5.56 -19.26 -26.77
N SER A 493 -4.23 -19.30 -26.74
CA SER A 493 -3.50 -20.52 -26.34
C SER A 493 -3.79 -20.93 -24.90
N ILE A 494 -3.92 -19.97 -23.97
CA ILE A 494 -4.34 -20.27 -22.59
C ILE A 494 -5.76 -20.82 -22.56
N VAL A 495 -6.70 -20.23 -23.31
CA VAL A 495 -8.09 -20.69 -23.40
C VAL A 495 -8.18 -22.12 -23.95
N ASN A 496 -7.38 -22.41 -24.98
CA ASN A 496 -7.34 -23.70 -25.64
C ASN A 496 -6.60 -24.77 -24.83
N ASP A 497 -5.94 -24.40 -23.74
CA ASP A 497 -5.05 -25.27 -22.96
C ASP A 497 -3.88 -25.80 -23.79
N ASP A 498 -3.34 -24.96 -24.66
CA ASP A 498 -2.15 -25.30 -25.42
C ASP A 498 -0.98 -25.47 -24.42
N ASP A 499 -0.34 -26.64 -24.45
CA ASP A 499 0.81 -26.95 -23.59
C ASP A 499 2.00 -25.99 -23.83
N ASP A 500 2.02 -25.37 -25.02
CA ASP A 500 3.18 -24.70 -25.58
C ASP A 500 2.83 -23.31 -26.14
N ILE A 501 3.35 -22.26 -25.51
CA ILE A 501 3.17 -20.89 -25.98
C ILE A 501 4.47 -20.36 -26.62
N ILE A 502 4.33 -19.83 -27.83
CA ILE A 502 5.41 -19.19 -28.58
C ILE A 502 5.45 -17.70 -28.22
N TYR A 503 6.57 -17.26 -27.67
CA TYR A 503 6.83 -15.86 -27.36
C TYR A 503 7.76 -15.24 -28.38
N GLY A 504 7.54 -13.97 -28.66
CA GLY A 504 8.42 -13.16 -29.51
C GLY A 504 8.38 -11.68 -29.13
N PRO A 505 9.23 -10.86 -29.73
CA PRO A 505 9.30 -9.41 -29.50
C PRO A 505 7.95 -8.68 -29.54
N GLY A 506 7.06 -9.10 -30.44
CA GLY A 506 5.72 -8.50 -30.59
C GLY A 506 4.84 -8.65 -29.34
N VAL A 507 5.13 -9.61 -28.45
CA VAL A 507 4.44 -9.76 -27.17
C VAL A 507 4.69 -8.56 -26.27
N ASP A 508 5.95 -8.14 -26.11
CA ASP A 508 6.30 -7.00 -25.27
C ASP A 508 5.73 -5.69 -25.83
N LEU A 509 5.81 -5.50 -27.16
CA LEU A 509 5.27 -4.30 -27.81
C LEU A 509 3.74 -4.21 -27.67
N THR A 510 3.03 -5.32 -27.85
CA THR A 510 1.58 -5.38 -27.62
C THR A 510 1.24 -5.08 -26.16
N CYS A 511 1.99 -5.68 -25.23
CA CYS A 511 1.82 -5.43 -23.80
C CYS A 511 2.03 -3.94 -23.44
N LEU A 512 3.04 -3.29 -24.03
CA LEU A 512 3.25 -1.83 -23.88
C LEU A 512 2.05 -1.03 -24.37
N VAL A 513 1.59 -1.30 -25.59
CA VAL A 513 0.48 -0.59 -26.24
C VAL A 513 -0.81 -0.76 -25.45
N ARG A 514 -1.14 -2.00 -25.04
CA ARG A 514 -2.31 -2.30 -24.21
C ARG A 514 -2.21 -1.64 -22.83
N SER A 515 -1.03 -1.63 -22.21
CA SER A 515 -0.79 -0.91 -20.97
C SER A 515 -1.01 0.59 -21.14
N PHE A 516 -0.53 1.20 -22.23
CA PHE A 516 -0.73 2.61 -22.52
C PHE A 516 -2.21 2.94 -22.76
N TYR A 517 -2.92 2.10 -23.52
CA TYR A 517 -4.37 2.21 -23.70
C TYR A 517 -5.12 2.24 -22.37
N LEU A 518 -4.82 1.30 -21.46
CA LEU A 518 -5.46 1.24 -20.14
C LEU A 518 -5.15 2.47 -19.28
N MET A 519 -3.97 3.07 -19.43
CA MET A 519 -3.60 4.31 -18.73
C MET A 519 -4.38 5.52 -19.27
N LEU A 520 -4.52 5.61 -20.59
CA LEU A 520 -5.18 6.70 -21.29
C LEU A 520 -6.70 6.68 -21.10
N HIS A 521 -7.34 5.54 -21.37
CA HIS A 521 -8.79 5.43 -21.41
C HIS A 521 -9.42 5.04 -20.08
N ARG A 522 -8.64 4.44 -19.16
CA ARG A 522 -9.09 3.97 -17.84
C ARG A 522 -10.45 3.26 -17.87
N PRO A 523 -10.65 2.27 -18.76
CA PRO A 523 -11.93 1.58 -18.86
C PRO A 523 -12.24 0.86 -17.55
N SER A 524 -13.50 0.83 -17.16
CA SER A 524 -13.96 0.00 -16.05
C SER A 524 -13.80 -1.48 -16.44
N LEU A 525 -13.06 -2.22 -15.61
CA LEU A 525 -12.92 -3.67 -15.71
C LEU A 525 -13.88 -4.39 -14.75
N ASP A 526 -14.94 -3.71 -14.27
CA ASP A 526 -15.83 -4.15 -13.18
C ASP A 526 -16.64 -5.44 -13.46
N ARG A 527 -16.42 -6.08 -14.62
CA ARG A 527 -17.08 -7.31 -15.05
C ARG A 527 -16.26 -8.58 -14.87
N ILE A 528 -15.10 -8.53 -14.21
CA ILE A 528 -14.30 -9.73 -13.92
C ILE A 528 -14.66 -10.21 -12.51
N PRO A 529 -15.59 -11.17 -12.34
CA PRO A 529 -15.80 -11.80 -11.05
C PRO A 529 -14.55 -12.58 -10.67
N PHE A 530 -13.84 -12.10 -9.65
CA PHE A 530 -12.79 -12.86 -8.96
C PHE A 530 -13.44 -13.82 -7.96
N ASP A 531 -14.38 -14.64 -8.44
CA ASP A 531 -15.07 -15.63 -7.61
C ASP A 531 -14.19 -16.86 -7.37
N LYS A 532 -14.58 -17.65 -6.36
CA LYS A 532 -13.83 -18.78 -5.78
C LYS A 532 -13.51 -19.94 -6.75
N GLU A 533 -14.03 -19.89 -7.98
CA GLU A 533 -13.69 -20.80 -9.09
C GLU A 533 -12.83 -20.07 -10.14
N ASP A 534 -11.80 -19.36 -9.68
CA ASP A 534 -10.88 -18.58 -10.51
C ASP A 534 -10.00 -19.47 -11.40
N ASP A 535 -10.54 -19.90 -12.54
CA ASP A 535 -9.77 -20.58 -13.59
C ASP A 535 -9.15 -19.58 -14.57
N ILE A 536 -7.86 -19.76 -14.84
CA ILE A 536 -7.06 -18.87 -15.70
C ILE A 536 -7.64 -18.80 -17.13
N LYS A 537 -8.26 -19.87 -17.62
CA LYS A 537 -8.86 -19.91 -18.96
C LYS A 537 -10.07 -18.98 -19.05
N SER A 538 -10.95 -19.01 -18.04
CA SER A 538 -12.09 -18.10 -17.94
C SER A 538 -11.64 -16.63 -17.93
N ARG A 539 -10.57 -16.31 -17.19
CA ARG A 539 -9.98 -14.96 -17.19
C ARG A 539 -9.35 -14.58 -18.52
N ALA A 540 -8.64 -15.49 -19.18
CA ALA A 540 -8.08 -15.25 -20.49
C ALA A 540 -9.19 -14.98 -21.53
N GLN A 541 -10.29 -15.74 -21.49
CA GLN A 541 -11.45 -15.53 -22.35
C GLN A 541 -12.12 -14.18 -22.10
N MET A 542 -12.23 -13.75 -20.84
CA MET A 542 -12.73 -12.41 -20.51
C MET A 542 -11.84 -11.31 -21.08
N MET A 543 -10.51 -11.49 -21.05
CA MET A 543 -9.57 -10.52 -21.61
C MET A 543 -9.65 -10.48 -23.15
N LEU A 544 -9.80 -11.63 -23.82
CA LEU A 544 -10.08 -11.68 -25.27
C LEU A 544 -11.33 -10.89 -25.61
N ASN A 545 -12.43 -11.13 -24.90
CA ASN A 545 -13.70 -10.44 -25.13
C ASN A 545 -13.58 -8.93 -24.92
N PHE A 546 -12.83 -8.51 -23.90
CA PHE A 546 -12.55 -7.11 -23.64
C PHE A 546 -11.76 -6.46 -24.79
N TRP A 547 -10.66 -7.07 -25.22
CA TRP A 547 -9.81 -6.52 -26.27
C TRP A 547 -10.45 -6.57 -27.65
N MET A 548 -11.31 -7.55 -27.94
CA MET A 548 -12.12 -7.57 -29.16
C MET A 548 -12.96 -6.29 -29.31
N GLY A 549 -13.42 -5.68 -28.22
CA GLY A 549 -14.22 -4.46 -28.25
C GLY A 549 -13.41 -3.16 -28.16
N CYS A 550 -12.09 -3.22 -27.95
CA CYS A 550 -11.23 -2.07 -27.70
C CYS A 550 -10.26 -1.82 -28.86
N GLY A 551 -9.73 -0.60 -28.96
CA GLY A 551 -8.61 -0.29 -29.85
C GLY A 551 -8.89 -0.55 -31.34
N ARG A 552 -10.14 -0.33 -31.81
CA ARG A 552 -10.50 -0.42 -33.23
C ARG A 552 -10.67 0.97 -33.83
N SER A 553 -9.69 1.38 -34.62
CA SER A 553 -9.69 2.62 -35.43
C SER A 553 -8.46 2.60 -36.32
N ASP A 554 -8.44 3.39 -37.39
CA ASP A 554 -7.27 3.54 -38.27
C ASP A 554 -5.96 3.81 -37.51
N VAL A 555 -6.01 4.57 -36.40
CA VAL A 555 -4.83 4.87 -35.58
C VAL A 555 -4.32 3.62 -34.85
N TRP A 556 -5.19 2.92 -34.14
CA TRP A 556 -4.85 1.68 -33.43
C TRP A 556 -4.46 0.54 -34.39
N ASP A 557 -5.15 0.42 -35.53
CA ASP A 557 -4.82 -0.57 -36.56
C ASP A 557 -3.42 -0.31 -37.12
N SER A 558 -3.04 0.96 -37.36
CA SER A 558 -1.68 1.31 -37.74
C SER A 558 -0.64 1.00 -36.66
N ILE A 559 -0.99 1.13 -35.38
CA ILE A 559 -0.11 0.77 -34.26
C ILE A 559 0.11 -0.74 -34.22
N TYR A 560 -0.96 -1.54 -34.32
CA TYR A 560 -0.85 -3.00 -34.31
C TYR A 560 -0.14 -3.56 -35.54
N ASN A 561 -0.33 -2.95 -36.72
CA ASN A 561 0.43 -3.32 -37.91
C ASN A 561 1.94 -3.09 -37.72
N ALA A 562 2.34 -1.97 -37.10
CA ALA A 562 3.76 -1.72 -36.78
C ALA A 562 4.33 -2.78 -35.83
N ILE A 563 3.53 -3.28 -34.88
CA ILE A 563 3.93 -4.39 -34.00
C ILE A 563 4.10 -5.70 -34.77
N GLU A 564 3.16 -6.04 -35.66
CA GLU A 564 3.17 -7.30 -36.42
C GLU A 564 4.42 -7.44 -37.29
N ILE A 565 4.84 -6.35 -37.94
CA ILE A 565 6.05 -6.32 -38.77
C ILE A 565 7.33 -5.96 -37.99
N LEU A 566 7.22 -5.75 -36.67
CA LEU A 566 8.31 -5.31 -35.78
C LEU A 566 9.01 -4.01 -36.22
N ASP A 567 8.25 -3.04 -36.71
CA ASP A 567 8.75 -1.70 -37.05
C ASP A 567 8.69 -0.76 -35.82
N TYR A 568 9.79 -0.74 -35.06
CA TYR A 568 9.94 0.05 -33.83
C TYR A 568 9.83 1.56 -34.08
N ASP A 569 10.39 2.05 -35.18
CA ASP A 569 10.38 3.48 -35.53
C ASP A 569 8.97 3.94 -35.88
N GLN A 570 8.24 3.16 -36.68
CA GLN A 570 6.83 3.44 -36.98
C GLN A 570 5.98 3.38 -35.71
N LEU A 571 6.21 2.41 -34.84
CA LEU A 571 5.48 2.28 -33.57
C LEU A 571 5.69 3.51 -32.68
N ILE A 572 6.93 4.01 -32.55
CA ILE A 572 7.24 5.25 -31.82
C ILE A 572 6.45 6.41 -32.41
N GLN A 573 6.51 6.60 -33.73
CA GLN A 573 5.82 7.71 -34.40
C GLN A 573 4.31 7.69 -34.18
N GLN A 574 3.67 6.51 -34.25
CA GLN A 574 2.23 6.40 -34.06
C GLN A 574 1.80 6.64 -32.62
N LEU A 575 2.55 6.12 -31.63
CA LEU A 575 2.24 6.33 -30.22
C LEU A 575 2.51 7.78 -29.77
N GLU A 576 3.55 8.41 -30.30
CA GLU A 576 3.87 9.82 -30.03
C GLU A 576 2.81 10.80 -30.55
N ARG A 577 1.97 10.41 -31.51
CA ARG A 577 0.84 11.20 -32.01
C ARG A 577 -0.35 11.23 -31.06
N LEU A 578 -0.38 10.33 -30.07
CA LEU A 578 -1.45 10.26 -29.06
C LEU A 578 -1.21 11.21 -27.86
N PHE A 579 -0.07 11.91 -27.85
CA PHE A 579 0.29 12.97 -26.89
C PHE A 579 0.10 14.34 -27.52
#